data_AF-A0A9D7EHA2-F1
#
_entry.id   AF-A0A9D7EHA2-F1
#
_cell.length_a   1.000
_cell.length_b   1.000
_cell.length_c   1.000
_cell.angle_alpha   90.00
_cell.angle_beta   90.00
_cell.angle_gamma   90.00
#
_symmetry.space_group_name_H-M   'P 1'
#
loop_
_entity.id
_entity.type
_entity.pdbx_description
1 polymer ?
#
loop_
_entity_poly.entity_id
_entity_poly.type
_entity_poly.pdbx_seq_one_letter_code
_entity_poly.pdbx_strand_id
1 'polypeptide(L)'
;MATPCDDGDPGTGDDVFGASCVCAGELIDCDGIVGGPAVPGTACDDNLTTTGNDVYGPSCICAGELIDCAGTPGGPALPGTPCDDGDPTTGADAYDANCECIGLDNDCLGISGGSAWPGTPCDDGTSTTQLDVWSTDCICVGQLVDCLACPVVPALPSTPLQRR
;
A
#
# COMPACT_ATOMS: atom_id res chain seq x y z
N MET A 1 -0.87 5.25 61.60
CA MET A 1 0.51 5.01 61.10
C MET A 1 0.51 3.59 60.58
N ALA A 2 0.72 3.40 59.28
CA ALA A 2 0.84 2.06 58.74
C ALA A 2 2.23 1.50 59.13
N THR A 3 2.31 0.20 59.40
CA THR A 3 3.56 -0.45 59.80
C THR A 3 4.29 -0.91 58.54
N PRO A 4 5.54 -0.46 58.28
CA PRO A 4 6.32 -0.91 57.13
C PRO A 4 6.54 -2.41 57.15
N CYS A 5 6.56 -3.03 55.98
CA CYS A 5 6.86 -4.44 55.79
C CYS A 5 7.53 -4.67 54.42
N ASP A 6 7.68 -5.92 54.02
CA ASP A 6 8.15 -6.36 52.69
C ASP A 6 7.22 -7.51 52.28
N ASP A 7 6.45 -7.33 51.20
CA ASP A 7 5.50 -8.35 50.72
C ASP A 7 6.16 -9.38 49.78
N GLY A 8 7.42 -9.16 49.41
CA GLY A 8 8.23 -10.02 48.56
C GLY A 8 7.90 -9.96 47.07
N ASP A 9 6.98 -9.09 46.63
CA ASP A 9 6.66 -8.87 45.21
C ASP A 9 7.53 -7.74 44.65
N PRO A 10 8.44 -8.01 43.69
CA PRO A 10 9.30 -6.99 43.11
C PRO A 10 8.53 -5.96 42.24
N GLY A 11 7.25 -6.20 41.93
CA GLY A 11 6.38 -5.28 41.20
C GLY A 11 5.67 -4.24 42.07
N THR A 12 5.83 -4.31 43.39
CA THR A 12 5.23 -3.38 44.35
C THR A 12 6.28 -2.70 45.21
N GLY A 13 5.90 -1.56 45.78
CA GLY A 13 6.73 -0.82 46.73
C GLY A 13 5.88 -0.10 47.78
N ASP A 14 6.55 0.57 48.72
CA ASP A 14 5.93 1.21 49.89
C ASP A 14 5.02 0.28 50.70
N ASP A 15 5.48 -0.96 50.90
CA ASP A 15 4.69 -2.02 51.54
C ASP A 15 4.32 -1.70 52.99
N VAL A 16 3.04 -1.86 53.28
CA VAL A 16 2.48 -1.59 54.61
C VAL A 16 1.49 -2.66 55.04
N PHE A 17 1.45 -2.94 56.34
CA PHE A 17 0.43 -3.81 56.90
C PHE A 17 -0.95 -3.13 56.91
N GLY A 18 -1.91 -3.76 56.22
CA GLY A 18 -3.32 -3.36 56.24
C GLY A 18 -4.07 -3.81 57.50
N ALA A 19 -5.36 -3.44 57.60
CA ALA A 19 -6.24 -3.80 58.73
C ALA A 19 -6.45 -5.32 58.91
N SER A 20 -6.16 -6.12 57.87
CA SER A 20 -6.21 -7.57 57.86
C SER A 20 -4.88 -8.23 58.25
N CYS A 21 -3.87 -7.47 58.68
CA CYS A 21 -2.50 -7.94 58.93
C CYS A 21 -1.82 -8.59 57.69
N VAL A 22 -2.27 -8.21 56.50
CA VAL A 22 -1.62 -8.58 55.23
C VAL A 22 -0.64 -7.46 54.88
N CYS A 23 0.60 -7.84 54.53
CA CYS A 23 1.58 -6.94 53.94
C CYS A 23 1.28 -6.84 52.43
N ALA A 24 1.14 -5.63 51.92
CA ALA A 24 0.99 -5.36 50.50
C ALA A 24 1.54 -3.97 50.18
N GLY A 25 2.19 -3.83 49.03
CA GLY A 25 2.62 -2.56 48.47
C GLY A 25 1.65 -1.96 47.44
N GLU A 26 2.01 -0.78 46.97
CA GLU A 26 1.42 -0.14 45.79
C GLU A 26 2.19 -0.57 44.54
N LEU A 27 1.47 -0.67 43.41
CA LEU A 27 2.05 -1.04 42.12
C LEU A 27 3.16 -0.04 41.74
N ILE A 28 4.33 -0.56 41.36
CA ILE A 28 5.35 0.23 40.68
C ILE A 28 4.94 0.39 39.22
N ASP A 29 4.80 1.63 38.77
CA ASP A 29 4.41 1.94 37.40
C ASP A 29 5.54 1.71 36.38
N CYS A 30 5.26 1.91 35.10
CA CYS A 30 6.21 1.69 34.01
C CYS A 30 7.40 2.66 34.02
N ASP A 31 7.30 3.79 34.73
CA ASP A 31 8.40 4.74 34.94
C ASP A 31 9.19 4.44 36.23
N GLY A 32 8.83 3.37 36.95
CA GLY A 32 9.47 2.97 38.21
C GLY A 32 8.97 3.77 39.42
N ILE A 33 7.83 4.44 39.31
CA ILE A 33 7.24 5.25 40.37
C ILE A 33 6.19 4.41 41.11
N VAL A 34 6.39 4.22 42.41
CA VAL A 34 5.40 3.57 43.30
C VAL A 34 4.11 4.38 43.30
N GLY A 35 2.99 3.73 42.97
CA GLY A 35 1.67 4.38 42.87
C GLY A 35 1.56 5.39 41.73
N GLY A 36 2.52 5.39 40.80
CA GLY A 36 2.56 6.33 39.69
C GLY A 36 1.51 6.07 38.61
N PRO A 37 1.23 7.07 37.75
CA PRO A 37 0.15 6.99 36.77
C PRO A 37 0.53 6.21 35.50
N ALA A 38 1.81 5.90 35.26
CA ALA A 38 2.29 5.31 34.02
C ALA A 38 2.04 3.79 33.98
N VAL A 39 0.78 3.38 33.90
CA VAL A 39 0.38 1.95 33.84
C VAL A 39 0.07 1.51 32.42
N PRO A 40 0.02 0.19 32.11
CA PRO A 40 -0.40 -0.28 30.79
C PRO A 40 -1.73 0.35 30.31
N GLY A 41 -1.73 0.84 29.06
CA GLY A 41 -2.82 1.61 28.46
C GLY A 41 -2.73 3.12 28.65
N THR A 42 -1.78 3.60 29.46
CA THR A 42 -1.49 5.04 29.60
C THR A 42 -0.70 5.51 28.38
N ALA A 43 -0.99 6.74 27.92
CA ALA A 43 -0.26 7.36 26.82
C ALA A 43 1.21 7.60 27.19
N CYS A 44 2.08 7.42 26.22
CA CYS A 44 3.52 7.63 26.34
C CYS A 44 4.08 8.21 25.02
N ASP A 45 5.40 8.31 24.88
CA ASP A 45 6.09 8.70 23.64
C ASP A 45 7.22 7.70 23.37
N ASP A 46 7.12 6.90 22.31
CA ASP A 46 8.12 5.89 21.94
C ASP A 46 9.30 6.49 21.15
N ASN A 47 9.27 7.80 20.90
CA ASN A 47 10.23 8.61 20.15
C ASN A 47 10.42 8.20 18.68
N LEU A 48 9.52 7.41 18.10
CA LEU A 48 9.56 7.06 16.70
C LEU A 48 8.62 7.97 15.90
N THR A 49 9.18 8.70 14.94
CA THR A 49 8.40 9.61 14.08
C THR A 49 7.46 8.88 13.11
N THR A 50 7.57 7.55 13.01
CA THR A 50 6.76 6.69 12.13
C THR A 50 5.53 6.12 12.84
N THR A 51 5.40 6.33 14.16
CA THR A 51 4.29 5.83 14.96
C THR A 51 3.58 6.99 15.67
N GLY A 52 2.35 6.74 16.09
CA GLY A 52 1.59 7.63 16.97
C GLY A 52 0.61 6.84 17.81
N ASN A 53 -0.19 7.54 18.63
CA ASN A 53 -1.06 6.91 19.64
C ASN A 53 -0.29 5.98 20.60
N ASP A 54 0.92 6.39 21.01
CA ASP A 54 1.79 5.52 21.80
C ASP A 54 1.21 5.26 23.19
N VAL A 55 1.22 3.98 23.57
CA VAL A 55 0.70 3.52 24.86
C VAL A 55 1.64 2.50 25.49
N TYR A 56 1.68 2.48 26.81
CA TYR A 56 2.37 1.42 27.54
C TYR A 56 1.65 0.07 27.32
N GLY A 57 2.36 -0.91 26.78
CA GLY A 57 1.87 -2.28 26.68
C GLY A 57 1.90 -3.02 28.03
N PRO A 58 1.37 -4.27 28.09
CA PRO A 58 1.38 -5.10 29.30
C PRO A 58 2.78 -5.37 29.88
N SER A 59 3.83 -5.21 29.08
CA SER A 59 5.23 -5.35 29.48
C SER A 59 5.91 -4.01 29.79
N CYS A 60 5.15 -2.94 29.98
CA CYS A 60 5.66 -1.57 30.18
C CYS A 60 6.58 -1.06 29.06
N ILE A 61 6.43 -1.61 27.86
CA ILE A 61 7.09 -1.09 26.66
C ILE A 61 6.15 -0.03 26.08
N CYS A 62 6.65 1.19 25.93
CA CYS A 62 5.96 2.22 25.17
C CYS A 62 6.09 1.90 23.68
N ALA A 63 4.96 1.82 22.98
CA ALA A 63 4.92 1.62 21.54
C ALA A 63 3.66 2.24 20.95
N GLY A 64 3.77 2.78 19.74
CA GLY A 64 2.65 3.32 18.97
C GLY A 64 2.15 2.44 17.84
N GLU A 65 1.10 2.94 17.20
CA GLU A 65 0.54 2.42 15.97
C GLU A 65 1.27 3.06 14.78
N LEU A 66 1.54 2.28 13.73
CA LEU A 66 2.12 2.80 12.49
C LEU A 66 1.25 3.94 11.94
N ILE A 67 1.87 5.07 11.62
CA ILE A 67 1.23 6.17 10.89
C ILE A 67 1.06 5.75 9.43
N ASP A 68 -0.18 5.79 8.95
CA ASP A 68 -0.51 5.45 7.56
C ASP A 68 -0.11 6.57 6.58
N CYS A 69 -0.28 6.32 5.28
CA CYS A 69 0.07 7.28 4.23
C CYS A 69 -0.78 8.56 4.26
N ALA A 70 -1.93 8.56 4.94
CA ALA A 70 -2.76 9.75 5.17
C ALA A 70 -2.40 10.48 6.49
N GLY A 71 -1.36 10.04 7.19
CA GLY A 71 -0.92 10.64 8.46
C GLY A 71 -1.74 10.23 9.67
N THR A 72 -2.52 9.14 9.56
CA THR A 72 -3.36 8.64 10.65
C THR A 72 -2.70 7.43 11.32
N PRO A 73 -2.38 7.48 12.63
CA PRO A 73 -1.92 6.30 13.36
C PRO A 73 -2.97 5.19 13.33
N GLY A 74 -2.55 3.97 12.98
CA GLY A 74 -3.43 2.81 12.84
C GLY A 74 -4.41 2.91 11.66
N GLY A 75 -4.21 3.88 10.77
CA GLY A 75 -5.12 4.15 9.67
C GLY A 75 -5.02 3.13 8.52
N PRO A 76 -6.03 3.08 7.64
CA PRO A 76 -6.11 2.09 6.58
C PRO A 76 -5.32 2.46 5.32
N ALA A 77 -4.80 3.69 5.19
CA ALA A 77 -4.14 4.15 3.96
C ALA A 77 -2.72 3.58 3.86
N LEU A 78 -2.61 2.34 3.40
CA LEU A 78 -1.34 1.63 3.23
C LEU A 78 -0.94 1.57 1.74
N PRO A 79 0.32 1.21 1.42
CA PRO A 79 0.73 0.96 0.04
C PRO A 79 -0.24 -0.01 -0.68
N GLY A 80 -0.65 0.37 -1.90
CA GLY A 80 -1.64 -0.32 -2.71
C GLY A 80 -3.10 0.02 -2.38
N THR A 81 -3.36 0.84 -1.38
CA THR A 81 -4.74 1.30 -1.10
C THR A 81 -5.13 2.44 -2.04
N PRO A 82 -6.41 2.50 -2.47
CA PRO A 82 -6.88 3.54 -3.39
C PRO A 82 -6.71 4.94 -2.82
N CYS A 83 -6.34 5.88 -3.68
CA CYS A 83 -6.26 7.30 -3.39
C CYS A 83 -6.71 8.11 -4.63
N ASP A 84 -6.53 9.44 -4.61
CA ASP A 84 -6.78 10.34 -5.73
C ASP A 84 -5.53 11.22 -5.88
N ASP A 85 -4.78 11.06 -6.98
CA ASP A 85 -3.53 11.80 -7.22
C ASP A 85 -3.78 13.21 -7.79
N GLY A 86 -5.05 13.52 -8.12
CA GLY A 86 -5.49 14.78 -8.68
C GLY A 86 -5.15 15.01 -10.16
N ASP A 87 -4.52 14.04 -10.83
CA ASP A 87 -4.20 14.11 -12.26
C ASP A 87 -5.34 13.48 -13.09
N PRO A 88 -6.06 14.25 -13.92
CA PRO A 88 -7.16 13.71 -14.72
C PRO A 88 -6.69 12.81 -15.88
N THR A 89 -5.38 12.72 -16.15
CA THR A 89 -4.80 11.88 -17.22
C THR A 89 -4.42 10.48 -16.73
N THR A 90 -4.35 10.27 -15.42
CA THR A 90 -4.10 8.98 -14.79
C THR A 90 -5.41 8.35 -14.29
N GLY A 91 -5.32 7.13 -13.78
CA GLY A 91 -6.39 6.48 -13.05
C GLY A 91 -5.89 5.26 -12.29
N ALA A 92 -6.81 4.59 -11.60
CA ALA A 92 -6.47 3.49 -10.70
C ALA A 92 -5.43 3.87 -9.63
N ASP A 93 -5.55 5.09 -9.10
CA ASP A 93 -4.56 5.68 -8.20
C ASP A 93 -4.49 4.93 -6.88
N ALA A 94 -3.26 4.73 -6.43
CA ALA A 94 -2.96 4.05 -5.19
C ALA A 94 -1.71 4.61 -4.55
N TYR A 95 -1.63 4.51 -3.23
CA TYR A 95 -0.39 4.82 -2.52
C TYR A 95 0.72 3.85 -2.93
N ASP A 96 1.89 4.37 -3.22
CA ASP A 96 3.08 3.55 -3.50
C ASP A 96 3.80 3.15 -2.20
N ALA A 97 4.98 2.52 -2.33
CA ALA A 97 5.79 2.11 -1.18
C ALA A 97 6.36 3.28 -0.36
N ASN A 98 6.35 4.49 -0.93
CA ASN A 98 6.83 5.72 -0.32
C ASN A 98 5.67 6.59 0.20
N CYS A 99 4.43 6.07 0.19
CA CYS A 99 3.21 6.80 0.53
C CYS A 99 2.92 8.01 -0.37
N GLU A 100 3.42 7.99 -1.60
CA GLU A 100 3.00 8.93 -2.64
C GLU A 100 1.74 8.37 -3.31
N CYS A 101 0.69 9.19 -3.41
CA CYS A 101 -0.49 8.82 -4.19
C CYS A 101 -0.16 9.02 -5.68
N ILE A 102 -0.14 7.92 -6.43
CA ILE A 102 0.18 7.93 -7.86
C ILE A 102 -0.85 7.13 -8.65
N GLY A 103 -1.24 7.65 -9.80
CA GLY A 103 -2.07 6.98 -10.79
C GLY A 103 -1.26 6.25 -11.86
N LEU A 104 -1.94 5.37 -12.58
CA LEU A 104 -1.44 4.74 -13.81
C LEU A 104 -1.95 5.53 -15.01
N ASP A 105 -1.07 5.82 -15.97
CA ASP A 105 -1.46 6.49 -17.20
C ASP A 105 -2.60 5.72 -17.90
N ASN A 106 -3.58 6.45 -18.41
CA ASN A 106 -4.65 5.88 -19.21
C ASN A 106 -4.16 5.65 -20.64
N ASP A 107 -4.39 4.44 -21.17
CA ASP A 107 -4.07 4.12 -22.56
C ASP A 107 -5.07 4.76 -23.55
N CYS A 108 -4.90 4.53 -24.85
CA CYS A 108 -5.80 5.08 -25.87
C CYS A 108 -7.26 4.59 -25.79
N LEU A 109 -7.55 3.57 -24.98
CA LEU A 109 -8.89 3.09 -24.69
C LEU A 109 -9.44 3.67 -23.36
N GLY A 110 -8.68 4.53 -22.69
CA GLY A 110 -9.01 5.07 -21.38
C GLY A 110 -8.83 4.06 -20.24
N ILE A 111 -8.02 3.01 -20.46
CA ILE A 111 -7.78 1.97 -19.46
C ILE A 111 -6.48 2.30 -18.73
N SER A 112 -6.57 2.54 -17.42
CA SER A 112 -5.42 2.82 -16.56
C SER A 112 -4.46 1.62 -16.54
N GLY A 113 -3.19 1.83 -16.89
CA GLY A 113 -2.21 0.76 -17.03
C GLY A 113 -2.48 -0.20 -18.20
N GLY A 114 -3.31 0.21 -19.16
CA GLY A 114 -3.62 -0.56 -20.35
C GLY A 114 -2.44 -0.68 -21.33
N SER A 115 -2.66 -1.37 -22.44
CA SER A 115 -1.62 -1.68 -23.44
C SER A 115 -1.83 -1.01 -24.80
N ALA A 116 -2.92 -0.26 -24.96
CA ALA A 116 -3.22 0.50 -26.18
C ALA A 116 -2.41 1.81 -26.24
N TRP A 117 -1.09 1.71 -26.38
CA TRP A 117 -0.19 2.86 -26.52
C TRP A 117 0.03 3.23 -27.99
N PRO A 118 0.35 4.50 -28.31
CA PRO A 118 0.79 4.87 -29.65
C PRO A 118 1.89 3.93 -30.18
N GLY A 119 1.66 3.37 -31.37
CA GLY A 119 2.52 2.39 -32.02
C GLY A 119 2.23 0.92 -31.67
N THR A 120 1.34 0.62 -30.71
CA THR A 120 0.91 -0.77 -30.48
C THR A 120 -0.17 -1.19 -31.48
N PRO A 121 -0.28 -2.50 -31.78
CA PRO A 121 -1.26 -3.00 -32.73
C PRO A 121 -2.70 -2.73 -32.31
N CYS A 122 -3.55 -2.48 -33.28
CA CYS A 122 -5.00 -2.36 -33.11
C CYS A 122 -5.74 -2.94 -34.33
N ASP A 123 -7.06 -2.73 -34.44
CA ASP A 123 -7.87 -3.06 -35.62
C ASP A 123 -8.79 -1.87 -35.90
N ASP A 124 -8.58 -1.19 -37.03
CA ASP A 124 -9.37 -0.01 -37.42
C ASP A 124 -10.72 -0.38 -38.06
N GLY A 125 -10.97 -1.68 -38.23
CA GLY A 125 -12.19 -2.24 -38.80
C GLY A 125 -12.30 -2.07 -40.32
N THR A 126 -11.27 -1.55 -40.99
CA THR A 126 -11.29 -1.30 -42.43
C THR A 126 -10.58 -2.42 -43.20
N SER A 127 -11.32 -3.13 -44.07
CA SER A 127 -10.78 -4.28 -44.78
C SER A 127 -9.74 -3.95 -45.86
N THR A 128 -9.49 -2.66 -46.12
CA THR A 128 -8.56 -2.17 -47.14
C THR A 128 -7.25 -1.66 -46.55
N THR A 129 -7.06 -1.79 -45.24
CA THR A 129 -5.81 -1.47 -44.55
C THR A 129 -5.16 -2.73 -43.97
N GLN A 130 -3.88 -2.63 -43.64
CA GLN A 130 -3.09 -3.63 -42.93
C GLN A 130 -2.17 -2.92 -41.93
N LEU A 131 -1.65 -3.68 -40.96
CA LEU A 131 -0.66 -3.20 -39.97
C LEU A 131 -1.19 -2.02 -39.14
N ASP A 132 -2.41 -2.16 -38.62
CA ASP A 132 -3.08 -1.12 -37.87
C ASP A 132 -2.38 -0.87 -36.53
N VAL A 133 -2.12 0.40 -36.25
CA VAL A 133 -1.45 0.86 -35.03
C VAL A 133 -2.16 2.08 -34.46
N TRP A 134 -2.08 2.25 -33.14
CA TRP A 134 -2.52 3.47 -32.49
C TRP A 134 -1.62 4.66 -32.89
N SER A 135 -2.22 5.76 -33.33
CA SER A 135 -1.50 7.01 -33.57
C SER A 135 -1.18 7.75 -32.26
N THR A 136 -0.37 8.80 -32.33
CA THR A 136 -0.15 9.73 -31.20
C THR A 136 -1.42 10.43 -30.73
N ASP A 137 -2.42 10.58 -31.61
CA ASP A 137 -3.73 11.16 -31.28
C ASP A 137 -4.74 10.09 -30.78
N CYS A 138 -4.26 8.90 -30.43
CA CYS A 138 -5.09 7.76 -29.99
C CYS A 138 -6.20 7.36 -30.97
N ILE A 139 -5.89 7.38 -32.26
CA ILE A 139 -6.75 6.87 -33.33
C ILE A 139 -6.10 5.60 -33.87
N CYS A 140 -6.87 4.51 -33.95
CA CYS A 140 -6.41 3.31 -34.63
C CYS A 140 -6.43 3.55 -36.14
N VAL A 141 -5.26 3.43 -36.80
CA VAL A 141 -5.12 3.66 -38.24
C VAL A 141 -4.24 2.59 -38.87
N GLY A 142 -4.68 2.05 -40.00
CA GLY A 142 -3.92 1.11 -40.81
C GLY A 142 -3.25 1.73 -42.05
N GLN A 143 -2.28 1.01 -42.59
CA GLN A 143 -1.64 1.36 -43.88
C GLN A 143 -2.49 0.81 -45.03
N LEU A 144 -2.82 1.67 -45.99
CA LEU A 144 -3.62 1.25 -47.16
C LEU A 144 -2.94 0.10 -47.91
N VAL A 145 -3.70 -0.97 -48.15
CA VAL A 145 -3.29 -2.03 -49.05
C VAL A 145 -3.48 -1.54 -50.48
N ASP A 146 -2.43 -0.98 -51.08
CA ASP A 146 -2.39 -0.95 -52.53
C ASP A 146 -1.95 -2.33 -53.06
N CYS A 147 -2.49 -2.73 -54.21
CA CYS A 147 -2.10 -3.98 -54.86
C CYS A 147 -0.67 -3.94 -55.45
N LEU A 148 0.12 -2.89 -55.20
CA LEU A 148 1.53 -2.75 -55.62
C LEU A 148 2.53 -3.10 -54.49
N ALA A 149 2.10 -3.10 -53.22
CA ALA A 149 2.95 -3.34 -52.05
C ALA A 149 2.71 -4.67 -51.35
N CYS A 150 2.14 -5.67 -52.03
CA CYS A 150 2.26 -7.05 -51.56
C CYS A 150 3.75 -7.44 -51.63
N PRO A 151 4.44 -7.77 -50.53
CA PRO A 151 5.68 -8.52 -50.65
C PRO A 151 5.28 -9.81 -51.33
N VAL A 152 5.75 -10.00 -52.56
CA VAL A 152 5.72 -11.28 -53.24
C VAL A 152 6.24 -12.32 -52.25
N VAL A 153 5.34 -13.05 -51.61
CA VAL A 153 5.69 -14.35 -51.04
C VAL A 153 6.41 -15.07 -52.17
N PRO A 154 7.64 -15.59 -51.96
CA PRO A 154 8.32 -16.30 -53.02
C PRO A 154 7.36 -17.36 -53.50
N ALA A 155 7.04 -17.35 -54.79
CA ALA A 155 6.12 -18.29 -55.39
C ALA A 155 6.42 -19.69 -54.85
N LEU A 156 5.49 -20.26 -54.09
CA LEU A 156 5.55 -21.69 -53.78
C LEU A 156 5.64 -22.39 -55.14
N PRO A 157 6.63 -23.29 -55.36
CA PRO A 157 6.74 -23.98 -56.62
C PRO A 157 5.45 -24.76 -56.82
N SER A 158 4.70 -24.37 -57.86
CA SER A 158 3.48 -25.02 -58.29
C SER A 158 3.77 -26.49 -58.56
N THR A 159 3.36 -27.38 -57.67
CA THR A 159 3.21 -28.79 -57.99
C THR A 159 2.10 -28.92 -59.02
N PRO A 160 2.38 -29.45 -60.23
CA PRO A 160 1.33 -29.62 -61.22
C PRO A 160 0.35 -30.69 -60.72
N LEU A 161 -0.94 -30.34 -60.78
CA LEU A 161 -2.07 -31.26 -60.66
C LEU A 161 -1.84 -32.47 -61.58
N GLN A 162 -1.55 -33.65 -61.01
CA GLN A 162 -1.77 -34.90 -61.72
C GLN A 162 -3.26 -35.24 -61.66
N ARG A 163 -3.96 -34.96 -62.76
CA ARG A 163 -5.21 -35.63 -63.13
C ARG A 163 -4.92 -37.13 -63.29
N ARG A 164 -5.53 -37.96 -62.45
CA ARG A 164 -6.24 -39.19 -62.83
C ARG A 164 -7.27 -39.50 -61.76
#